data_AF-A0A1G6TT85-F1
#
_entry.id   AF-A0A1G6TT85-F1
#
_cell.length_a   1.000
_cell.length_b   1.000
_cell.length_c   1.000
_cell.angle_alpha   90.00
_cell.angle_beta   90.00
_cell.angle_gamma   90.00
#
_symmetry.space_group_name_H-M   'P 1'
#
loop_
_entity.id
_entity.type
_entity.pdbx_description
1 polymer ?
#
loop_
_entity_poly.entity_id
_entity_poly.type
_entity_poly.pdbx_seq_one_letter_code
_entity_poly.pdbx_strand_id
1 'polypeptide(L)'
;MSVSNEEMKVLLKSQQGELSAVLMYKALADAVKDPKDREIFLQLAAEEGHHAAVFKKLTGQTLEPKKTLSVVLPLLYKGLGRKRLYPIIAKGEYKAVNTYAPVAERFASVESVKNDEKRHGDMVMALL
;
A
#
# COMPACT_ATOMS: atom_id res chain seq x y z
N MET A 1 16.87 -13.60 15.63
CA MET A 1 16.92 -12.20 16.13
C MET A 1 15.55 -11.88 16.74
N SER A 2 15.50 -11.15 17.85
CA SER A 2 14.22 -10.69 18.44
C SER A 2 13.83 -9.31 17.89
N VAL A 3 12.54 -9.15 17.60
CA VAL A 3 11.92 -7.87 17.24
C VAL A 3 11.66 -7.07 18.52
N SER A 4 12.12 -5.83 18.60
CA SER A 4 11.85 -4.95 19.74
C SER A 4 10.41 -4.43 19.73
N ASN A 5 9.94 -3.87 20.85
CA ASN A 5 8.58 -3.32 20.94
C ASN A 5 8.34 -2.16 19.95
N GLU A 6 9.33 -1.30 19.73
CA GLU A 6 9.19 -0.19 18.77
C GLU A 6 9.15 -0.69 17.33
N GLU A 7 9.97 -1.68 16.99
CA GLU A 7 9.91 -2.32 15.66
C GLU A 7 8.59 -3.04 15.46
N MET A 8 8.08 -3.74 16.47
CA MET A 8 6.79 -4.43 16.39
C MET A 8 5.64 -3.44 16.12
N LYS A 9 5.65 -2.27 16.75
CA LYS A 9 4.67 -1.20 16.46
C LYS A 9 4.74 -0.75 15.00
N VAL A 10 5.95 -0.56 14.45
CA VAL A 10 6.14 -0.19 13.04
C VAL A 10 5.64 -1.30 12.13
N LEU A 11 6.08 -2.55 12.34
CA LEU A 11 5.71 -3.71 11.53
C LEU A 11 4.18 -3.96 11.52
N LEU A 12 3.51 -3.86 12.67
CA LEU A 12 2.05 -4.00 12.74
C LEU A 12 1.33 -2.88 12.01
N LYS A 13 1.83 -1.64 12.11
CA LYS A 13 1.29 -0.50 11.38
C LYS A 13 1.47 -0.67 9.87
N SER A 14 2.64 -1.13 9.42
CA SER A 14 2.93 -1.44 8.02
C SER A 14 2.01 -2.55 7.51
N GLN A 15 1.91 -3.67 8.23
CA GLN A 15 1.01 -4.77 7.88
C GLN A 15 -0.44 -4.29 7.69
N GLN A 16 -0.93 -3.45 8.60
CA GLN A 16 -2.28 -2.90 8.49
C GLN A 16 -2.42 -1.95 7.28
N GLY A 17 -1.38 -1.18 6.98
CA GLY A 17 -1.26 -0.33 5.80
C GLY A 17 -1.49 -1.14 4.52
N GLU A 18 -0.67 -2.16 4.28
CA GLU A 18 -0.72 -2.97 3.06
C GLU A 18 -2.07 -3.68 2.92
N LEU A 19 -2.61 -4.25 4.01
CA LEU A 19 -3.94 -4.85 4.00
C LEU A 19 -5.05 -3.86 3.61
N SER A 20 -4.92 -2.61 4.05
CA SER A 20 -5.87 -1.55 3.70
C SER A 20 -5.68 -1.10 2.24
N ALA A 21 -4.43 -1.07 1.76
CA ALA A 21 -4.08 -0.75 0.37
C ALA A 21 -4.63 -1.80 -0.61
N VAL A 22 -4.55 -3.10 -0.28
CA VAL A 22 -5.19 -4.19 -1.06
C VAL A 22 -6.67 -3.89 -1.32
N LEU A 23 -7.41 -3.53 -0.27
CA LEU A 23 -8.84 -3.23 -0.42
C LEU A 23 -9.07 -1.92 -1.16
N MET A 24 -8.24 -0.90 -0.91
CA MET A 24 -8.31 0.38 -1.60
C MET A 24 -8.11 0.21 -3.11
N TYR A 25 -7.06 -0.48 -3.52
CA TYR A 25 -6.74 -0.69 -4.94
C TYR A 25 -7.79 -1.53 -5.66
N LYS A 26 -8.32 -2.58 -5.02
CA LYS A 26 -9.46 -3.34 -5.59
C LYS A 26 -10.69 -2.46 -5.81
N ALA A 27 -11.05 -1.65 -4.81
CA ALA A 27 -12.20 -0.78 -4.91
C ALA A 27 -12.01 0.35 -5.95
N LEU A 28 -10.77 0.83 -6.13
CA LEU A 28 -10.44 1.77 -7.19
C LEU A 28 -10.51 1.10 -8.57
N ALA A 29 -9.98 -0.11 -8.72
CA ALA A 29 -10.06 -0.88 -9.97
C ALA A 29 -11.51 -1.09 -10.43
N ASP A 30 -12.46 -1.25 -9.50
CA ASP A 30 -13.89 -1.34 -9.81
C ASP A 30 -14.55 0.01 -10.15
N ALA A 31 -13.95 1.13 -9.72
CA ALA A 31 -14.51 2.47 -9.88
C ALA A 31 -13.96 3.25 -11.08
N VAL A 32 -12.74 2.94 -11.53
CA VAL A 32 -12.10 3.61 -12.66
C VAL A 32 -12.74 3.23 -13.99
N LYS A 33 -12.71 4.17 -14.94
CA LYS A 33 -13.27 3.97 -16.29
C LYS A 33 -12.26 3.46 -17.30
N ASP A 34 -10.99 3.83 -17.13
CA ASP A 34 -9.91 3.47 -18.04
C ASP A 34 -9.44 2.02 -17.74
N PRO A 35 -9.48 1.11 -18.72
CA PRO A 35 -9.01 -0.27 -18.53
C PRO A 35 -7.56 -0.35 -18.07
N LYS A 36 -6.69 0.58 -18.48
CA LYS A 36 -5.28 0.61 -18.06
C LYS A 36 -5.16 0.94 -16.57
N ASP A 37 -5.90 1.93 -16.09
CA ASP A 37 -5.94 2.29 -14.67
C ASP A 37 -6.42 1.08 -13.84
N ARG A 38 -7.43 0.36 -14.34
CA ARG A 38 -7.97 -0.84 -13.69
C ARG A 38 -6.91 -1.93 -13.58
N GLU A 39 -6.18 -2.21 -14.66
CA GLU A 39 -5.13 -3.23 -14.69
C GLU A 39 -4.02 -2.91 -13.68
N ILE A 40 -3.52 -1.68 -13.69
CA ILE A 40 -2.49 -1.22 -12.75
C ILE A 40 -2.96 -1.32 -11.30
N PHE A 41 -4.19 -0.93 -10.98
CA PHE A 41 -4.71 -1.08 -9.62
C PHE A 41 -4.91 -2.52 -9.18
N LEU A 42 -5.30 -3.44 -10.08
CA LEU A 42 -5.36 -4.87 -9.73
C LEU A 42 -3.97 -5.46 -9.51
N GLN A 43 -2.98 -5.04 -10.29
CA GLN A 43 -1.59 -5.42 -10.09
C GLN A 43 -1.09 -4.94 -8.72
N LEU A 44 -1.25 -3.66 -8.40
CA LEU A 44 -0.85 -3.10 -7.11
C LEU A 44 -1.55 -3.83 -5.95
N ALA A 45 -2.85 -4.10 -6.04
CA ALA A 45 -3.57 -4.86 -5.02
C ALA A 45 -2.99 -6.27 -4.76
N ALA A 46 -2.40 -6.91 -5.77
CA ALA A 46 -1.73 -8.20 -5.60
C ALA A 46 -0.37 -8.04 -4.91
N GLU A 47 0.42 -7.05 -5.34
CA GLU A 47 1.74 -6.72 -4.76
C GLU A 47 1.62 -6.35 -3.28
N GLU A 48 0.66 -5.48 -2.93
CA GLU A 48 0.33 -5.13 -1.53
C GLU A 48 -0.05 -6.36 -0.68
N GLY A 49 -0.75 -7.34 -1.29
CA GLY A 49 -1.11 -8.58 -0.62
C GLY A 49 0.11 -9.42 -0.26
N HIS A 50 1.13 -9.42 -1.12
CA HIS A 50 2.41 -10.07 -0.85
C HIS A 50 3.19 -9.32 0.25
N HIS A 51 3.19 -8.00 0.23
CA HIS A 51 3.84 -7.16 1.26
C HIS A 51 3.21 -7.36 2.64
N ALA A 52 1.87 -7.38 2.72
CA ALA A 52 1.14 -7.70 3.95
C ALA A 52 1.57 -9.07 4.53
N ALA A 53 1.82 -10.06 3.67
CA ALA A 53 2.28 -11.38 4.08
C ALA A 53 3.74 -11.37 4.58
N VAL A 54 4.60 -10.52 4.01
CA VAL A 54 5.96 -10.30 4.52
C VAL A 54 5.91 -9.76 5.94
N PHE A 55 5.12 -8.71 6.19
CA PHE A 55 4.99 -8.17 7.54
C PHE A 55 4.34 -9.16 8.52
N LYS A 56 3.32 -9.92 8.09
CA LYS A 56 2.71 -10.98 8.91
C LYS A 56 3.72 -12.02 9.38
N LYS A 57 4.68 -12.41 8.54
CA LYS A 57 5.74 -13.36 8.92
C LYS A 57 6.65 -12.80 10.03
N LEU A 58 6.87 -11.49 10.06
CA LEU A 58 7.69 -10.81 11.06
C LEU A 58 6.91 -10.51 12.36
N THR A 59 5.64 -10.12 12.24
CA THR A 59 4.78 -9.79 13.41
C THR A 59 4.23 -11.03 14.10
N GLY A 60 4.02 -12.12 13.35
CA GLY A 60 3.30 -13.30 13.81
C GLY A 60 1.80 -13.07 14.03
N GLN A 61 1.25 -11.91 13.64
CA GLN A 61 -0.13 -11.52 13.91
C GLN A 61 -1.00 -11.57 12.65
N THR A 62 -2.23 -12.04 12.80
CA THR A 62 -3.25 -11.92 11.76
C THR A 62 -4.10 -10.70 12.05
N LEU A 63 -4.06 -9.70 11.15
CA LEU A 63 -4.83 -8.47 11.27
C LEU A 63 -5.99 -8.48 10.27
N GLU A 64 -7.09 -7.84 10.65
CA GLU A 64 -8.22 -7.61 9.75
C GLU A 64 -7.99 -6.32 8.93
N PRO A 65 -8.21 -6.33 7.60
CA PRO A 65 -8.09 -5.14 6.77
C PRO A 65 -9.06 -4.02 7.18
N LYS A 66 -8.60 -2.77 7.17
CA LYS A 66 -9.48 -1.60 7.40
C LYS A 66 -10.08 -1.13 6.08
N LYS A 67 -11.40 -0.96 6.05
CA LYS A 67 -12.18 -0.62 4.85
C LYS A 67 -12.31 0.89 4.57
N THR A 68 -11.82 1.75 5.46
CA THR A 68 -12.01 3.20 5.34
C THR A 68 -11.51 3.74 4.00
N LEU A 69 -10.32 3.31 3.55
CA LEU A 69 -9.74 3.75 2.29
C LEU A 69 -10.51 3.21 1.08
N SER A 70 -10.95 1.95 1.12
CA SER A 70 -11.73 1.33 0.05
C SER A 70 -13.13 1.93 -0.13
N VAL A 71 -13.64 2.64 0.89
CA VAL A 71 -14.88 3.41 0.77
C VAL A 71 -14.61 4.84 0.30
N VAL A 72 -13.66 5.54 0.92
CA VAL A 72 -13.45 6.98 0.70
C VAL A 72 -12.80 7.27 -0.66
N LEU A 73 -11.78 6.52 -1.06
CA LEU A 73 -10.97 6.86 -2.25
C LEU A 73 -11.75 6.71 -3.56
N PRO A 74 -12.58 5.66 -3.77
CA PRO A 74 -13.45 5.58 -4.94
C PRO A 74 -14.49 6.71 -5.02
N LEU A 75 -15.01 7.19 -3.88
CA LEU A 75 -15.92 8.35 -3.85
C LEU A 75 -15.19 9.63 -4.26
N LEU A 76 -13.97 9.83 -3.76
CA LEU A 76 -13.12 10.94 -4.18
C LEU A 76 -12.76 10.86 -5.67
N TYR A 77 -12.52 9.66 -6.21
CA TYR A 77 -12.27 9.47 -7.64
C TYR A 77 -13.46 9.96 -8.47
N LYS A 78 -14.68 9.58 -8.09
CA LYS A 78 -15.91 9.98 -8.79
C LYS A 78 -16.12 11.50 -8.76
N GLY A 79 -15.76 12.17 -7.67
CA GLY A 79 -15.92 13.62 -7.52
C GLY A 79 -14.80 14.46 -8.13
N LEU A 80 -13.54 14.05 -7.97
CA LEU A 80 -12.35 14.86 -8.29
C LEU A 80 -11.62 14.40 -9.56
N GLY A 81 -11.84 13.16 -9.98
CA GLY A 81 -11.13 12.53 -11.10
C GLY A 81 -9.66 12.19 -10.81
N ARG A 82 -9.02 11.50 -11.76
CA ARG A 82 -7.66 10.97 -11.59
C ARG A 82 -6.59 12.02 -11.34
N LYS A 83 -6.65 13.18 -12.01
CA LYS A 83 -5.63 14.25 -11.92
C LYS A 83 -5.42 14.78 -10.50
N ARG A 84 -6.44 14.72 -9.65
CA ARG A 84 -6.35 15.14 -8.24
C ARG A 84 -6.10 13.97 -7.30
N LEU A 85 -6.71 12.81 -7.59
CA LEU A 85 -6.63 11.67 -6.68
C LEU A 85 -5.30 10.91 -6.77
N TYR A 86 -4.77 10.70 -7.97
CA TYR A 86 -3.60 9.83 -8.15
C TYR A 86 -2.33 10.39 -7.47
N PRO A 87 -2.08 11.70 -7.47
CA PRO A 87 -0.99 12.26 -6.66
C PRO A 87 -1.15 12.04 -5.15
N ILE A 88 -2.40 11.96 -4.65
CA ILE A 88 -2.68 11.67 -3.23
C ILE A 88 -2.34 10.20 -2.93
N ILE A 89 -2.73 9.28 -3.80
CA ILE A 89 -2.42 7.85 -3.68
C ILE A 89 -0.91 7.63 -3.75
N ALA A 90 -0.24 8.15 -4.78
CA ALA A 90 1.21 8.03 -4.94
C ALA A 90 1.99 8.61 -3.75
N LYS A 91 1.52 9.72 -3.16
CA LYS A 91 2.11 10.27 -1.94
C LYS A 91 1.98 9.33 -0.73
N GLY A 92 0.93 8.51 -0.68
CA GLY A 92 0.78 7.43 0.30
C GLY A 92 1.89 6.39 0.17
N GLU A 93 2.09 5.88 -1.04
CA GLU A 93 3.17 4.93 -1.41
C GLU A 93 4.56 5.49 -1.06
N TYR A 94 4.86 6.72 -1.48
CA TYR A 94 6.14 7.36 -1.15
C TYR A 94 6.35 7.58 0.36
N LYS A 95 5.25 7.71 1.13
CA LYS A 95 5.33 7.83 2.58
C LYS A 95 5.60 6.46 3.25
N ALA A 96 5.18 5.36 2.63
CA ALA A 96 5.47 4.01 3.09
C ALA A 96 6.99 3.75 3.10
N VAL A 97 7.71 4.21 2.07
CA VAL A 97 9.20 4.18 2.01
C VAL A 97 9.85 4.70 3.30
N ASN A 98 9.43 5.89 3.75
CA ASN A 98 9.96 6.51 4.97
C ASN A 98 9.51 5.79 6.25
N THR A 99 8.31 5.21 6.23
CA THR A 99 7.79 4.44 7.36
C THR A 99 8.58 3.14 7.54
N TYR A 100 9.05 2.54 6.45
CA TYR A 100 9.72 1.24 6.47
C TYR A 100 11.22 1.36 6.69
N ALA A 101 11.83 2.52 6.37
CA ALA A 101 13.27 2.73 6.50
C ALA A 101 13.88 2.24 7.83
N PRO A 102 13.31 2.54 9.03
CA PRO A 102 13.92 2.13 10.30
C PRO A 102 13.97 0.61 10.51
N VAL A 103 13.03 -0.14 9.93
CA VAL A 103 12.99 -1.62 10.04
C VAL A 103 13.67 -2.29 8.84
N ALA A 104 13.72 -1.63 7.69
CA ALA A 104 14.35 -2.14 6.48
C ALA A 104 15.87 -2.30 6.63
N GLU A 105 16.53 -1.46 7.43
CA GLU A 105 17.95 -1.59 7.79
C GLU A 105 18.29 -2.95 8.43
N ARG A 106 17.31 -3.56 9.12
CA ARG A 106 17.49 -4.82 9.85
C ARG A 106 16.89 -6.02 9.14
N PHE A 107 15.83 -5.83 8.37
CA PHE A 107 15.11 -6.90 7.70
C PHE A 107 15.17 -6.72 6.19
N ALA A 108 16.02 -7.52 5.52
CA ALA A 108 16.16 -7.49 4.06
C ALA A 108 14.83 -7.72 3.32
N SER A 109 13.91 -8.50 3.90
CA SER A 109 12.57 -8.67 3.35
C SER A 109 11.76 -7.37 3.34
N VAL A 110 11.96 -6.49 4.33
CA VAL A 110 11.29 -5.18 4.40
C VAL A 110 11.98 -4.16 3.49
N GLU A 111 13.30 -4.27 3.28
CA GLU A 111 14.00 -3.46 2.27
C GLU A 111 13.46 -3.72 0.86
N SER A 112 13.15 -4.98 0.52
CA SER A 112 12.50 -5.30 -0.76
C SER A 112 11.14 -4.63 -0.90
N VAL A 113 10.30 -4.71 0.14
CA VAL A 113 8.97 -4.05 0.16
C VAL A 113 9.14 -2.54 -0.01
N LYS A 114 10.03 -1.91 0.76
CA LYS A 114 10.32 -0.47 0.68
C LYS A 114 10.66 -0.01 -0.75
N ASN A 115 11.39 -0.83 -1.51
CA ASN A 115 11.74 -0.51 -2.90
C ASN A 115 10.53 -0.63 -3.85
N ASP A 116 9.63 -1.58 -3.59
CA ASP A 116 8.38 -1.70 -4.33
C ASP A 116 7.46 -0.50 -4.09
N GLU A 117 7.32 -0.01 -2.85
CA GLU A 117 6.49 1.16 -2.52
C GLU A 117 6.83 2.40 -3.38
N LYS A 118 8.13 2.64 -3.60
CA LYS A 118 8.52 3.75 -4.47
C LYS A 118 8.03 3.51 -5.90
N ARG A 119 8.21 2.30 -6.41
CA ARG A 119 7.76 1.91 -7.76
C ARG A 119 6.23 1.99 -7.87
N HIS A 120 5.49 1.61 -6.84
CA HIS A 120 4.02 1.71 -6.80
C HIS A 120 3.56 3.15 -6.98
N GLY A 121 4.14 4.10 -6.23
CA GLY A 121 3.84 5.51 -6.40
C GLY A 121 4.14 6.00 -7.82
N ASP A 122 5.28 5.58 -8.40
CA ASP A 122 5.66 5.94 -9.77
C ASP A 122 4.69 5.34 -10.82
N MET A 123 4.20 4.11 -10.62
CA MET A 123 3.20 3.46 -11.47
C MET A 123 1.87 4.22 -11.45
N VAL A 124 1.41 4.66 -10.27
CA VAL A 124 0.18 5.44 -10.15
C VAL A 124 0.32 6.81 -10.84
N MET A 125 1.49 7.45 -10.71
CA MET A 125 1.77 8.73 -11.37
C MET A 125 1.86 8.60 -12.90
N ALA A 126 2.33 7.47 -13.42
CA ALA A 126 2.43 7.21 -14.86
C ALA A 126 1.07 7.04 -15.58
N LEU A 127 -0.04 7.04 -14.84
CA LEU A 127 -1.42 7.02 -15.39
C LEU A 127 -1.96 8.43 -15.71
N LEU A 128 -1.23 9.50 -15.37
CA LEU A 128 -1.60 10.90 -15.64
C LEU A 128 -1.06 11.40 -16.98
#